data_AF-A0A939P4Y7-F1
#
_entry.id   AF-A0A939P4Y7-F1
#
_cell.length_a   1.000
_cell.length_b   1.000
_cell.length_c   1.000
_cell.angle_alpha   90.00
_cell.angle_beta   90.00
_cell.angle_gamma   90.00
#
_symmetry.space_group_name_H-M   'P 1'
#
loop_
_entity.id
_entity.type
_entity.pdbx_description
1 polymer ?
#
loop_
_entity_poly.entity_id
_entity_poly.type
_entity_poly.pdbx_seq_one_letter_code
_entity_poly.pdbx_strand_id
1 'polypeptide(L)'
;MLGRHGSHSKAALCHVSEYASAPQIGNDDPRLRTERVAIDVDWGKLDCYVARPDTDTEPHPGVIVAHDKLGLTPHFEEAARRLALEGFVTSAPSIDQRSTRAWSKSP
;
A
#
# COMPACT_ATOMS: atom_id res chain seq x y z
N MET A 1 24.37 -45.95 -26.91
CA MET A 1 24.37 -44.71 -26.10
C MET A 1 22.96 -44.14 -26.13
N LEU A 2 22.12 -44.46 -25.12
CA LEU A 2 20.80 -43.84 -24.96
C LEU A 2 20.85 -42.88 -23.76
N GLY A 3 20.24 -41.71 -23.98
CA GLY A 3 20.44 -40.49 -23.24
C GLY A 3 19.94 -40.47 -21.80
N ARG A 4 20.51 -39.52 -21.09
CA ARG A 4 20.41 -39.19 -19.67
C ARG A 4 19.17 -38.34 -19.40
N HIS A 5 18.70 -38.38 -18.15
CA HIS A 5 17.82 -37.42 -17.45
C HIS A 5 16.33 -37.48 -17.80
N GLY A 6 15.37 -37.30 -16.88
CA GLY A 6 15.44 -36.74 -15.54
C GLY A 6 14.25 -35.78 -15.38
N SER A 7 13.22 -36.25 -14.69
CA SER A 7 12.46 -35.53 -13.65
C SER A 7 11.67 -34.22 -13.91
N HIS A 8 10.57 -34.15 -13.16
CA HIS A 8 9.80 -32.98 -12.70
C HIS A 8 8.68 -32.44 -13.61
N SER A 9 7.47 -32.93 -13.34
CA SER A 9 6.22 -32.20 -13.59
C SER A 9 6.27 -30.83 -12.94
N LYS A 10 6.24 -29.78 -13.77
CA LYS A 10 6.23 -28.37 -13.36
C LYS A 10 4.77 -27.97 -13.10
N ALA A 11 4.40 -27.79 -11.83
CA ALA A 11 3.15 -27.12 -11.47
C ALA A 11 3.30 -25.63 -11.80
N ALA A 12 2.47 -25.13 -12.70
CA ALA A 12 2.38 -23.71 -13.01
C ALA A 12 1.49 -23.04 -11.97
N LEU A 13 2.09 -22.34 -11.00
CA LEU A 13 1.40 -21.28 -10.27
C LEU A 13 1.08 -20.17 -11.28
N CYS A 14 -0.20 -19.92 -11.49
CA CYS A 14 -0.69 -18.75 -12.22
C CYS A 14 -0.35 -17.51 -11.38
N HIS A 15 0.84 -16.95 -11.62
CA HIS A 15 1.22 -15.64 -11.11
C HIS A 15 0.36 -14.63 -11.87
N VAL A 16 -0.52 -13.92 -11.17
CA VAL A 16 -1.30 -12.80 -11.72
C VAL A 16 -0.29 -11.71 -12.07
N SER A 17 0.33 -11.85 -13.24
CA SER A 17 1.48 -11.10 -13.72
C SER A 17 1.05 -10.23 -14.89
N GLU A 18 0.17 -9.26 -14.64
CA GLU A 18 -0.03 -8.19 -15.60
C GLU A 18 -0.64 -6.96 -14.91
N TYR A 19 0.15 -6.26 -14.10
CA TYR A 19 -0.12 -4.86 -13.76
C TYR A 19 1.07 -4.02 -14.23
N ALA A 20 1.05 -3.76 -15.53
CA ALA A 20 1.62 -2.61 -16.24
C ALA A 20 2.79 -1.87 -15.57
N SER A 21 3.98 -2.12 -16.14
CA SER A 21 5.16 -1.28 -16.45
C SER A 21 5.21 0.24 -16.14
N ALA A 22 4.50 0.76 -15.15
CA ALA A 22 4.71 2.12 -14.65
C ALA A 22 5.98 2.13 -13.76
N PRO A 23 6.85 3.14 -13.89
CA PRO A 23 7.96 3.30 -12.95
C PRO A 23 7.41 3.45 -11.53
N GLN A 24 7.87 2.60 -10.62
CA GLN A 24 7.46 2.65 -9.21
C GLN A 24 8.19 3.79 -8.51
N ILE A 25 7.44 4.63 -7.82
CA ILE A 25 7.95 5.70 -6.96
C ILE A 25 8.50 5.08 -5.67
N GLY A 26 9.80 5.28 -5.44
CA GLY A 26 10.43 4.77 -4.22
C GLY A 26 9.79 5.36 -2.95
N ASN A 27 9.86 4.61 -1.85
CA ASN A 27 9.43 5.11 -0.54
C ASN A 27 10.23 6.35 -0.09
N ASP A 28 11.49 6.44 -0.54
CA ASP A 28 12.43 7.52 -0.21
C ASP A 28 12.52 8.59 -1.31
N ASP A 29 11.48 8.74 -2.15
CA ASP A 29 11.47 9.80 -3.17
C ASP A 29 11.58 11.18 -2.50
N PRO A 30 12.63 11.96 -2.78
CA PRO A 30 12.92 13.20 -2.05
C PRO A 30 11.88 14.29 -2.28
N ARG A 31 10.98 14.12 -3.27
CA ARG A 31 9.88 15.06 -3.53
C ARG A 31 8.69 14.84 -2.60
N LEU A 32 8.70 13.76 -1.83
CA LEU A 32 7.58 13.35 -1.00
C LEU A 32 7.98 13.26 0.47
N ARG A 33 7.06 13.69 1.33
CA ARG A 33 7.03 13.28 2.73
C ARG A 33 6.00 12.18 2.88
N THR A 34 6.42 11.07 3.46
CA THR A 34 5.55 9.93 3.73
C THR A 34 5.63 9.57 5.21
N GLU A 35 4.50 9.18 5.78
CA GLU A 35 4.40 8.83 7.19
C GLU A 35 3.31 7.79 7.42
N ARG A 36 3.39 7.07 8.54
CA ARG A 36 2.29 6.26 9.03
C ARG A 36 1.65 6.94 10.24
N VAL A 37 0.35 7.17 10.14
CA VAL A 37 -0.46 7.87 11.15
C VAL A 37 -1.47 6.89 11.73
N ALA A 38 -1.57 6.84 13.05
CA ALA A 38 -2.64 6.11 13.73
C ALA A 38 -3.73 7.10 14.18
N ILE A 39 -4.93 6.96 13.63
CA ILE A 39 -6.08 7.82 13.93
C ILE A 39 -6.97 7.14 14.97
N ASP A 40 -7.35 7.86 16.02
CA ASP A 40 -8.39 7.40 16.96
C ASP A 40 -9.76 7.38 16.29
N VAL A 41 -10.42 6.24 16.34
CA VAL A 41 -11.79 6.02 15.85
C VAL A 41 -12.58 5.24 16.90
N ASP A 42 -13.91 5.29 16.85
CA ASP A 42 -14.78 4.68 17.89
C ASP A 42 -14.54 3.18 18.12
N TRP A 43 -13.98 2.50 17.11
CA TRP A 43 -13.71 1.05 17.12
C TRP A 43 -12.22 0.71 17.26
N GLY A 44 -11.36 1.68 17.59
CA GLY A 44 -9.95 1.46 17.90
C GLY A 44 -9.02 2.47 17.23
N LYS A 45 -7.90 1.97 16.68
CA LYS A 45 -6.92 2.77 15.94
C LYS A 45 -6.99 2.39 14.47
N LEU A 46 -7.10 3.39 13.61
CA LEU A 46 -7.00 3.24 12.16
C LEU A 46 -5.61 3.68 11.71
N ASP A 47 -4.77 2.72 11.34
CA ASP A 47 -3.48 3.00 10.73
C ASP A 47 -3.68 3.49 9.29
N CYS A 48 -3.01 4.58 8.93
CA CYS A 48 -3.04 5.18 7.61
C CYS A 48 -1.61 5.38 7.10
N TYR A 49 -1.38 5.11 5.82
CA TYR A 49 -0.21 5.61 5.11
C TYR A 49 -0.55 6.97 4.50
N VAL A 50 0.22 7.99 4.82
CA VAL A 50 0.02 9.35 4.35
C VAL A 50 1.19 9.75 3.46
N ALA A 51 0.90 10.34 2.31
CA ALA A 51 1.91 10.92 1.42
C ALA A 51 1.53 12.34 1.02
N ARG A 52 2.51 13.24 0.96
CA ARG A 52 2.33 14.65 0.58
C ARG A 52 3.60 15.21 -0.06
N PRO A 53 3.51 16.29 -0.84
CA PRO A 53 4.69 17.01 -1.34
C PRO A 53 5.66 17.42 -0.21
N ASP A 54 6.96 17.31 -0.44
CA ASP A 54 8.00 17.69 0.54
C ASP A 54 8.19 19.21 0.65
N THR A 55 7.89 19.95 -0.41
CA THR A 55 8.39 21.32 -0.62
C THR A 55 7.42 22.43 -0.26
N ASP A 56 6.14 22.13 -0.02
CA ASP A 56 5.12 23.18 0.10
C ASP A 56 4.47 23.22 1.50
N THR A 57 4.39 24.43 2.04
CA THR A 57 3.59 24.76 3.25
C THR A 57 2.17 25.20 2.90
N GLU A 58 1.88 25.31 1.60
CA GLU A 58 0.56 25.67 1.09
C GLU A 58 -0.45 24.53 1.31
N PRO A 59 -1.74 24.85 1.54
CA PRO A 59 -2.78 23.84 1.61
C PRO A 59 -2.95 23.08 0.29
N HIS A 60 -2.96 21.75 0.35
CA HIS A 60 -3.24 20.88 -0.79
C HIS A 60 -4.62 20.21 -0.65
N PRO A 61 -5.31 19.92 -1.77
CA PRO A 61 -6.50 19.09 -1.73
C PRO A 61 -6.20 17.69 -1.20
N GLY A 62 -7.12 17.16 -0.38
CA GLY A 62 -7.02 15.84 0.23
C GLY A 62 -7.65 14.73 -0.62
N VAL A 63 -7.02 13.55 -0.67
CA VAL A 63 -7.55 12.35 -1.33
C VAL A 63 -7.44 11.13 -0.41
N ILE A 64 -8.50 10.33 -0.35
CA ILE A 64 -8.50 9.04 0.34
C ILE A 64 -8.30 7.93 -0.70
N VAL A 65 -7.26 7.12 -0.51
CA VAL A 65 -6.96 5.96 -1.35
C VAL A 65 -7.54 4.72 -0.67
N ALA A 66 -8.69 4.27 -1.15
CA ALA A 66 -9.30 3.04 -0.67
C ALA A 66 -8.63 1.82 -1.31
N HIS A 67 -8.28 0.84 -0.49
CA HIS A 67 -7.73 -0.43 -0.95
C HIS A 67 -8.81 -1.51 -1.09
N ASP A 68 -8.47 -2.61 -1.75
CA ASP A 68 -9.36 -3.76 -1.93
C ASP A 68 -9.31 -4.72 -0.72
N LYS A 69 -9.89 -5.92 -0.89
CA LYS A 69 -9.97 -6.95 0.15
C LYS A 69 -8.61 -7.39 0.73
N LEU A 70 -7.50 -7.16 0.02
CA LEU A 70 -6.18 -7.60 0.46
C LEU A 70 -5.58 -6.71 1.55
N GLY A 71 -6.14 -5.53 1.80
CA GLY A 71 -5.56 -4.58 2.73
C GLY A 71 -4.72 -3.52 2.05
N LEU A 72 -4.08 -2.69 2.86
CA LEU A 72 -3.08 -1.72 2.40
C LEU A 72 -1.82 -2.46 1.93
N THR A 73 -1.72 -2.69 0.63
CA THR A 73 -0.54 -3.31 0.00
C THR A 73 0.45 -2.24 -0.49
N PRO A 74 1.72 -2.61 -0.77
CA PRO A 74 2.68 -1.68 -1.39
C PRO A 74 2.19 -1.03 -2.68
N HIS A 75 1.26 -1.67 -3.40
CA HIS A 75 0.62 -1.11 -4.59
C HIS A 75 -0.25 0.12 -4.26
N PHE A 76 -1.00 0.08 -3.16
CA PHE A 76 -1.84 1.21 -2.75
C PHE A 76 -1.02 2.34 -2.13
N GLU A 77 0.07 2.03 -1.42
CA GLU A 77 1.04 3.04 -0.97
C GLU A 77 1.71 3.75 -2.16
N GLU A 78 2.04 2.98 -3.21
CA GLU A 78 2.57 3.51 -4.47
C GLU A 78 1.58 4.44 -5.19
N ALA A 79 0.31 4.04 -5.28
CA ALA A 79 -0.74 4.91 -5.82
C ALA A 79 -0.89 6.22 -5.02
N ALA A 80 -0.80 6.15 -3.69
CA ALA A 80 -0.84 7.31 -2.81
C ALA A 80 0.34 8.27 -3.07
N ARG A 81 1.56 7.75 -3.29
CA ARG A 81 2.74 8.56 -3.66
C ARG A 81 2.60 9.21 -5.03
N ARG A 82 2.06 8.50 -6.03
CA ARG A 82 1.80 9.08 -7.36
C ARG A 82 0.86 10.27 -7.28
N LEU A 83 -0.25 10.14 -6.55
CA LEU A 83 -1.18 11.25 -6.33
C LEU A 83 -0.53 12.40 -5.56
N ALA A 84 0.35 12.10 -4.60
CA ALA A 84 1.08 13.14 -3.89
C ALA A 84 2.03 13.93 -4.80
N LEU A 85 2.66 13.28 -5.78
CA LEU A 85 3.47 13.97 -6.81
C LEU A 85 2.62 14.87 -7.74
N GLU A 86 1.33 14.58 -7.88
CA GLU A 86 0.38 15.44 -8.62
C GLU A 86 -0.15 16.60 -7.76
N GLY A 87 0.37 16.78 -6.52
CA GLY A 87 0.03 17.92 -5.66
C GLY A 87 -1.13 17.69 -4.70
N PHE A 88 -1.47 16.43 -4.39
CA PHE A 88 -2.47 16.08 -3.38
C PHE A 88 -1.83 15.69 -2.04
N VAL A 89 -2.55 15.87 -0.94
CA VAL A 89 -2.26 15.14 0.32
C VAL A 89 -3.10 13.88 0.31
N THR A 90 -2.45 12.72 0.39
CA THR A 90 -3.14 11.43 0.33
C THR A 90 -3.14 10.71 1.66
N SER A 91 -4.22 9.99 1.95
CA SER A 91 -4.32 9.05 3.06
C SER A 91 -4.83 7.71 2.54
N ALA A 92 -4.09 6.65 2.79
CA ALA A 92 -4.44 5.27 2.47
C ALA A 92 -4.67 4.50 3.79
N PRO A 93 -5.93 4.36 4.25
CA PRO A 93 -6.23 3.67 5.50
C PRO A 93 -6.03 2.17 5.36
N SER A 94 -5.44 1.53 6.36
CA SER A 94 -5.30 0.08 6.48
C SER A 94 -6.53 -0.49 7.20
N ILE A 95 -7.57 -0.84 6.44
CA ILE A 95 -8.80 -1.45 6.96
C ILE A 95 -8.71 -3.00 7.02
N ASP A 96 -7.50 -3.55 7.17
CA ASP A 96 -7.34 -5.01 7.32
C ASP A 96 -8.16 -5.56 8.50
N GLN A 97 -8.85 -6.68 8.26
CA GLN A 97 -9.72 -7.42 9.18
C GLN A 97 -8.96 -8.05 10.37
N ARG A 98 -7.62 -7.90 10.46
CA ARG A 98 -6.80 -8.33 11.62
C ARG A 98 -6.42 -7.20 12.57
N SER A 99 -6.74 -5.95 12.26
CA SER A 99 -6.52 -4.82 13.17
C SER A 99 -7.59 -4.71 14.27
N THR A 100 -8.52 -5.67 14.38
CA THR A 100 -9.20 -5.98 15.65
C THR A 100 -8.24 -6.61 16.68
N ARG A 101 -7.00 -6.11 16.79
CA ARG A 101 -6.19 -6.24 18.01
C ARG A 101 -6.71 -5.35 19.13
N ALA A 102 -7.80 -4.62 18.90
CA ALA A 102 -8.62 -3.96 19.91
C ALA A 102 -9.76 -4.84 20.46
N TRP A 103 -10.08 -6.01 19.87
CA TRP A 103 -11.02 -6.98 20.49
C TRP A 103 -10.30 -7.90 21.49
N SER A 104 -9.60 -7.32 22.47
CA SER A 104 -9.10 -8.07 23.64
C SER A 104 -9.58 -7.51 24.98
N LYS A 105 -10.47 -6.52 24.94
CA LYS A 105 -11.07 -5.89 26.13
C LYS A 105 -12.53 -5.54 25.86
N SER A 106 -13.35 -6.55 25.56
CA SER A 106 -14.78 -6.47 25.88
C SER A 106 -14.97 -7.08 27.27
N PRO A 107 -15.79 -6.49 28.18
CA PRO A 107 -16.18 -7.14 29.42
C PRO A 107 -16.94 -8.44 29.15
#